data_AF-A0A1J5DEY5-F1
#
_entry.id   AF-A0A1J5DEY5-F1
#
_cell.length_a   1.000
_cell.length_b   1.000
_cell.length_c   1.000
_cell.angle_alpha   90.00
_cell.angle_beta   90.00
_cell.angle_gamma   90.00
#
_symmetry.space_group_name_H-M   'P 1'
#
loop_
_entity.id
_entity.type
_entity.pdbx_description
1 polymer ?
#
loop_
_entity_poly.entity_id
_entity_poly.type
_entity_poly.pdbx_seq_one_letter_code
_entity_poly.pdbx_strand_id
1 'polypeptide(L)'
;MIKIESKINYSYATIKVTQSRIDKGLIAIPVSLVQWFPDHKTTIKVFLDESAVLHNKSYSPYTSSTRECRIGGMAEWYKENKLKDGDEIVVQLIDKKHFIYRLVPEQKFLLKTQELQSSLDKAESENEASEKIITLANWADLEKKKVVLGEYHRLIKSTPIKERRYTNKYSNRVKEDVPPNIRVLLGELYQGHCQVCDFWFLKKDNKPYFEIHHINPAQGHHPINLVVVCGNCHNQFEFANVRNEFTANSWLTTVSFNNKPYLVNQIFLKTRWEESFKQLYI
;
A
#
# COMPACT_ATOMS: atom_id res chain seq x y z
N MET A 1 -6.48 5.19 23.26
CA MET A 1 -6.26 5.00 21.81
C MET A 1 -7.11 6.00 21.06
N ILE A 2 -6.49 6.81 20.22
CA ILE A 2 -7.17 7.80 19.36
C ILE A 2 -6.97 7.34 17.91
N LYS A 3 -8.04 7.31 17.11
CA LYS A 3 -7.94 7.07 15.66
C LYS A 3 -7.95 8.41 14.94
N ILE A 4 -6.97 8.62 14.08
CA ILE A 4 -6.79 9.84 13.27
C ILE A 4 -6.68 9.41 11.82
N GLU A 5 -7.17 10.21 10.87
CA GLU A 5 -6.95 9.92 9.45
C GLU A 5 -5.45 9.85 9.14
N SER A 6 -5.04 8.83 8.40
CA SER A 6 -3.65 8.62 8.03
C SER A 6 -3.24 9.57 6.91
N LYS A 7 -2.01 10.08 6.98
CA LYS A 7 -1.41 10.91 5.90
C LYS A 7 -0.96 10.10 4.69
N ILE A 8 -1.10 8.78 4.75
CA ILE A 8 -0.76 7.80 3.72
C ILE A 8 -1.92 6.80 3.60
N ASN A 9 -1.98 6.04 2.51
CA ASN A 9 -3.00 5.01 2.26
C ASN A 9 -2.76 3.70 3.03
N TYR A 10 -2.15 3.79 4.21
CA TYR A 10 -1.90 2.68 5.13
C TYR A 10 -2.28 3.05 6.56
N SER A 11 -2.87 2.10 7.29
CA SER A 11 -3.06 2.22 8.73
C SER A 11 -1.79 1.81 9.47
N TYR A 12 -1.44 2.55 10.52
CA TYR A 12 -0.26 2.27 11.34
C TYR A 12 -0.48 2.69 12.79
N ALA A 13 0.33 2.15 13.70
CA ALA A 13 0.25 2.44 15.13
C ALA A 13 1.42 3.30 15.58
N THR A 14 1.14 4.34 16.37
CA THR A 14 2.14 5.21 16.97
C THR A 14 2.01 5.29 18.48
N ILE A 15 3.14 5.52 19.15
CA ILE A 15 3.21 5.89 20.56
C ILE A 15 3.75 7.30 20.70
N LYS A 16 3.16 8.11 21.58
CA LYS A 16 3.66 9.46 21.87
C LYS A 16 4.83 9.41 22.86
N VAL A 17 5.90 10.12 22.56
CA VAL A 17 7.08 10.24 23.42
C VAL A 17 6.92 11.47 24.33
N THR A 18 7.41 11.36 25.57
CA THR A 18 7.43 12.48 26.54
C THR A 18 8.85 12.88 26.89
N GLN A 19 9.06 14.13 27.30
CA GLN A 19 10.38 14.64 27.71
C GLN A 19 11.03 13.77 28.78
N SER A 20 10.28 13.36 29.81
CA SER A 20 10.80 12.48 30.87
C SER A 20 11.32 11.14 30.34
N ARG A 21 10.74 10.63 29.25
CA ARG A 21 11.14 9.35 28.63
C ARG A 21 12.37 9.54 27.75
N ILE A 22 12.47 10.68 27.08
CA ILE A 22 13.66 11.09 26.34
C ILE A 22 14.85 11.20 27.28
N ASP A 23 14.72 11.95 28.36
CA ASP A 23 15.78 12.18 29.35
C ASP A 23 16.28 10.87 29.98
N LYS A 24 15.36 9.91 30.20
CA LYS A 24 15.67 8.58 30.75
C LYS A 24 16.13 7.57 29.70
N GLY A 25 16.13 7.93 28.41
CA GLY A 25 16.52 7.04 27.32
C GLY A 25 15.66 5.77 27.23
N LEU A 26 14.34 5.91 27.42
CA LEU A 26 13.42 4.78 27.39
C LEU A 26 12.14 5.12 26.63
N ILE A 27 11.48 4.11 26.11
CA ILE A 27 10.14 4.21 25.53
C ILE A 27 9.13 3.67 26.54
N ALA A 28 8.07 4.43 26.79
CA ALA A 28 6.90 3.96 27.52
C ALA A 28 5.92 3.33 26.54
N ILE A 29 5.51 2.08 26.80
CA ILE A 29 4.49 1.40 26.00
C ILE A 29 3.15 1.54 26.73
N PRO A 30 2.14 2.17 26.11
CA PRO A 30 0.81 2.28 26.69
C PRO A 30 0.19 0.92 26.98
N VAL A 31 -0.58 0.81 28.07
CA VAL A 31 -1.19 -0.46 28.52
C VAL A 31 -2.07 -1.09 27.43
N SER A 32 -2.73 -0.29 26.60
CA SER A 32 -3.53 -0.79 25.47
C SER A 32 -2.72 -1.54 24.39
N LEU A 33 -1.39 -1.37 24.36
CA LEU A 33 -0.49 -2.10 23.47
C LEU A 33 0.21 -3.29 24.16
N VAL A 34 -0.04 -3.54 25.45
CA VAL A 34 0.70 -4.57 26.22
C VAL A 34 0.63 -5.95 25.60
N GLN A 35 -0.49 -6.30 24.95
CA GLN A 35 -0.72 -7.57 24.27
C GLN A 35 0.22 -7.83 23.07
N TRP A 36 0.91 -6.80 22.58
CA TRP A 36 1.94 -6.93 21.54
C TRP A 36 3.30 -7.31 22.12
N PHE A 37 3.51 -7.10 23.42
CA PHE A 37 4.79 -7.23 24.09
C PHE A 37 4.82 -8.44 25.04
N PRO A 38 6.02 -8.88 25.49
CA PRO A 38 6.14 -9.92 26.50
C PRO A 38 5.43 -9.55 27.81
N ASP A 39 4.91 -10.53 28.53
CA ASP A 39 4.30 -10.36 29.85
C ASP A 39 5.32 -10.42 31.01
N HIS A 40 6.57 -10.72 30.71
CA HIS A 40 7.69 -10.85 31.66
C HIS A 40 8.87 -9.96 31.27
N LYS A 41 9.76 -9.70 32.23
CA LYS A 41 10.99 -8.94 31.98
C LYS A 41 11.92 -9.77 31.11
N THR A 42 12.37 -9.22 29.99
CA THR A 42 13.19 -9.95 29.01
C THR A 42 13.98 -8.99 28.11
N THR A 43 14.74 -9.54 27.18
CA THR A 43 15.35 -8.81 26.08
C THR A 43 14.48 -8.95 24.84
N ILE A 44 14.15 -7.84 24.20
CA ILE A 44 13.48 -7.80 22.90
C ILE A 44 14.47 -7.40 21.81
N LYS A 45 14.09 -7.68 20.57
CA LYS A 45 14.87 -7.38 19.38
C LYS A 45 14.18 -6.25 18.61
N VAL A 46 14.92 -5.21 18.25
CA VAL A 46 14.36 -4.06 17.52
C VAL A 46 15.20 -3.70 16.31
N PHE A 47 14.54 -3.48 15.18
CA PHE A 47 15.07 -2.68 14.09
C PHE A 47 14.80 -1.21 14.39
N LEU A 48 15.81 -0.37 14.24
CA LEU A 48 15.70 1.07 14.41
C LEU A 48 15.73 1.72 13.03
N ASP A 49 14.72 2.55 12.74
CA ASP A 49 14.55 3.24 11.46
C ASP A 49 14.51 2.25 10.27
N GLU A 50 15.29 2.52 9.22
CA GLU A 50 15.47 1.68 8.02
C GLU A 50 16.58 0.63 8.17
N SER A 51 17.21 0.54 9.35
CA SER A 51 18.34 -0.35 9.57
C SER A 51 17.93 -1.82 9.50
N ALA A 52 18.72 -2.62 8.79
CA ALA A 52 18.64 -4.08 8.81
C ALA A 52 19.37 -4.70 10.01
N VAL A 53 20.00 -3.88 10.87
CA VAL A 53 20.70 -4.34 12.07
C VAL A 53 19.72 -4.50 13.21
N LEU A 54 19.77 -5.67 13.84
CA LEU A 54 18.91 -5.99 14.97
C LEU A 54 19.59 -5.62 16.29
N HIS A 55 18.94 -4.79 17.08
CA HIS A 55 19.43 -4.37 18.38
C HIS A 55 18.71 -5.09 19.50
N ASN A 56 19.47 -5.53 20.51
CA ASN A 56 18.90 -6.05 21.75
C ASN A 56 18.57 -4.89 22.67
N LYS A 57 17.31 -4.82 23.14
CA LYS A 57 16.86 -3.81 24.10
C LYS A 57 16.22 -4.49 25.31
N SER A 58 16.44 -3.92 26.50
CA SER A 58 15.80 -4.42 27.71
C SER A 58 14.32 -4.05 27.69
N TYR A 59 13.46 -5.01 28.04
CA TYR A 59 12.02 -4.79 28.20
C TYR A 59 11.59 -5.10 29.64
N SER A 60 10.77 -4.22 30.21
CA SER A 60 10.11 -4.43 31.50
C SER A 60 8.60 -4.36 31.32
N PRO A 61 7.82 -5.35 31.77
CA PRO A 61 6.36 -5.37 31.63
C PRO A 61 5.68 -4.48 32.68
N TYR A 62 4.37 -4.28 32.50
CA TYR A 62 3.53 -3.53 33.45
C TYR A 62 3.52 -4.15 34.85
N THR A 63 3.66 -5.47 34.96
CA THR A 63 3.70 -6.20 36.24
C THR A 63 4.97 -5.93 37.06
N SER A 64 5.93 -5.19 36.52
CA SER A 64 7.12 -4.75 37.26
C SER A 64 6.81 -3.75 38.38
N SER A 65 7.78 -3.53 39.27
CA SER A 65 7.68 -2.55 40.37
C SER A 65 7.32 -1.13 39.90
N THR A 66 7.61 -0.83 38.64
CA THR A 66 7.40 0.50 38.05
C THR A 66 6.02 0.69 37.44
N ARG A 67 5.19 -0.36 37.40
CA ARG A 67 3.82 -0.35 36.86
C ARG A 67 3.71 0.28 35.47
N GLU A 68 4.67 -0.04 34.61
CA GLU A 68 4.78 0.53 33.27
C GLU A 68 5.52 -0.43 32.34
N CYS A 69 5.04 -0.58 31.11
CA CYS A 69 5.76 -1.29 30.06
C CYS A 69 6.85 -0.39 29.47
N ARG A 70 8.11 -0.84 29.45
CA ARG A 70 9.25 -0.01 29.06
C ARG A 70 10.21 -0.73 28.15
N ILE A 71 10.68 -0.04 27.11
CA ILE A 71 11.86 -0.45 26.33
C ILE A 71 13.01 0.48 26.73
N GLY A 72 14.08 -0.08 27.30
CA GLY A 72 15.26 0.66 27.74
C GLY A 72 16.35 0.75 26.66
N GLY A 73 17.32 1.65 26.87
CA GLY A 73 18.49 1.78 26.00
C GLY A 73 18.23 2.55 24.70
N MET A 74 17.35 3.55 24.75
CA MET A 74 16.91 4.34 23.58
C MET A 74 17.56 5.73 23.50
N ALA A 75 18.42 6.11 24.45
CA ALA A 75 19.01 7.46 24.54
C ALA A 75 19.76 7.89 23.27
N GLU A 76 20.64 7.01 22.76
CA GLU A 76 21.43 7.28 21.55
C GLU A 76 20.52 7.46 20.33
N TRP A 77 19.56 6.55 20.15
CA TRP A 77 18.61 6.62 19.04
C TRP A 77 17.74 7.88 19.07
N TYR A 78 17.31 8.33 20.26
CA TYR A 78 16.62 9.61 20.42
C TYR A 78 17.48 10.80 20.00
N LYS A 79 18.77 10.80 20.38
CA LYS A 79 19.72 11.85 20.02
C LYS A 79 19.96 11.91 18.51
N GLU A 80 20.17 10.75 17.88
CA GLU A 80 20.37 10.62 16.43
C GLU A 80 19.15 11.10 15.64
N ASN A 81 17.95 10.75 16.11
CA ASN A 81 16.69 11.14 15.50
C ASN A 81 16.20 12.54 15.91
N LYS A 82 16.89 13.20 16.85
CA LYS A 82 16.52 14.51 17.41
C LYS A 82 15.07 14.56 17.90
N LEU A 83 14.61 13.46 18.52
CA LEU A 83 13.24 13.38 19.03
C LEU A 83 13.00 14.38 20.16
N LYS A 84 11.81 14.97 20.17
CA LYS A 84 11.35 15.97 21.14
C LYS A 84 10.07 15.49 21.84
N ASP A 85 9.74 16.18 22.93
CA ASP A 85 8.48 15.99 23.61
C ASP A 85 7.31 16.12 22.63
N GLY A 86 6.44 15.11 22.66
CA GLY A 86 5.27 15.04 21.81
C GLY A 86 5.48 14.43 20.43
N ASP A 87 6.71 14.12 20.03
CA ASP A 87 6.96 13.33 18.82
C ASP A 87 6.38 11.91 18.95
N GLU A 88 6.10 11.30 17.82
CA GLU A 88 5.49 9.98 17.73
C GLU A 88 6.45 8.95 17.12
N ILE A 89 6.39 7.72 17.63
CA ILE A 89 7.14 6.57 17.13
C ILE A 89 6.16 5.55 16.57
N VAL A 90 6.34 5.18 15.31
CA VAL A 90 5.66 4.03 14.69
C VAL A 90 6.22 2.74 15.28
N VAL A 91 5.32 1.86 15.70
CA VAL A 91 5.64 0.54 16.26
C VAL A 91 5.06 -0.53 15.35
N GLN A 92 5.92 -1.40 14.84
CA GLN A 92 5.55 -2.56 14.01
C GLN A 92 5.95 -3.85 14.71
N LEU A 93 5.06 -4.85 14.67
CA LEU A 93 5.25 -6.15 15.30
C LEU A 93 5.65 -7.16 14.22
N ILE A 94 6.95 -7.27 13.99
CA ILE A 94 7.51 -8.09 12.90
C ILE A 94 7.41 -9.58 13.23
N ASP A 95 7.75 -9.96 14.47
CA ASP A 95 7.65 -11.35 14.92
C ASP A 95 7.28 -11.40 16.40
N LYS A 96 6.03 -11.78 16.68
CA LYS A 96 5.53 -11.91 18.06
C LYS A 96 6.19 -13.05 18.83
N LYS A 97 6.51 -14.17 18.17
CA LYS A 97 7.08 -15.36 18.83
C LYS A 97 8.50 -15.08 19.31
N HIS A 98 9.26 -14.32 18.53
CA HIS A 98 10.66 -13.99 18.83
C HIS A 98 10.85 -12.56 19.36
N PHE A 99 9.75 -11.85 19.64
CA PHE A 99 9.72 -10.47 20.14
C PHE A 99 10.56 -9.50 19.30
N ILE A 100 10.33 -9.52 17.99
CA ILE A 100 10.99 -8.65 17.02
C ILE A 100 10.04 -7.51 16.62
N TYR A 101 10.53 -6.28 16.75
CA TYR A 101 9.78 -5.07 16.44
C TYR A 101 10.57 -4.17 15.50
N ARG A 102 9.89 -3.25 14.82
CA ARG A 102 10.53 -2.08 14.20
C ARG A 102 10.00 -0.80 14.86
N LEU A 103 10.93 0.11 15.15
CA LEU A 103 10.66 1.42 15.74
C LEU A 103 11.19 2.50 14.80
N VAL A 104 10.31 3.41 14.38
CA VAL A 104 10.66 4.49 13.43
C VAL A 104 9.96 5.77 13.88
N PRO A 105 10.61 6.94 13.91
CA PRO A 105 9.90 8.20 14.10
C PRO A 105 8.83 8.38 13.01
N GLU A 106 7.63 8.83 13.38
CA GLU A 106 6.50 8.93 12.44
C GLU A 106 6.86 9.75 11.20
N GLN A 107 7.56 10.87 11.38
CA GLN A 107 7.97 11.71 10.24
C GLN A 107 8.86 10.95 9.25
N LYS A 108 9.84 10.18 9.73
CA LYS A 108 10.69 9.33 8.87
C LYS A 108 9.85 8.24 8.19
N PHE A 109 8.92 7.63 8.93
CA PHE A 109 8.02 6.61 8.38
C PHE A 109 7.20 7.11 7.20
N LEU A 110 6.59 8.30 7.36
CA LEU A 110 5.79 8.95 6.33
C LEU A 110 6.63 9.32 5.11
N LEU A 111 7.78 9.98 5.32
CA LEU A 111 8.67 10.39 4.22
C LEU A 111 9.16 9.19 3.42
N LYS A 112 9.59 8.12 4.09
CA LYS A 112 10.04 6.91 3.41
C LYS A 112 8.92 6.22 2.64
N THR A 113 7.72 6.19 3.19
CA THR A 113 6.55 5.65 2.49
C THR A 113 6.30 6.41 1.19
N GLN A 114 6.33 7.74 1.23
CA GLN A 114 6.14 8.59 0.05
C GLN A 114 7.27 8.44 -0.98
N GLU A 115 8.52 8.27 -0.53
CA GLU A 115 9.67 7.96 -1.39
C GLU A 115 9.44 6.64 -2.14
N LEU A 116 9.07 5.58 -1.41
CA LEU A 116 8.80 4.26 -1.98
C LEU A 116 7.61 4.27 -2.95
N GLN A 117 6.55 5.01 -2.65
CA GLN A 117 5.42 5.23 -3.55
C GLN A 117 5.83 5.96 -4.82
N SER A 118 6.63 7.02 -4.69
CA SER A 118 7.17 7.76 -5.83
C SER A 118 8.09 6.89 -6.68
N SER A 119 8.85 5.98 -6.06
CA SER A 119 9.66 5.00 -6.79
C SER A 119 8.81 3.96 -7.52
N LEU A 120 7.69 3.51 -6.93
CA LEU A 120 6.74 2.63 -7.61
C LEU A 120 6.12 3.33 -8.82
N ASP A 121 5.70 4.59 -8.68
CA ASP A 121 5.08 5.36 -9.76
C ASP A 121 6.01 5.61 -10.95
N LYS A 122 7.34 5.55 -10.73
CA LYS A 122 8.37 5.74 -11.75
C LYS A 122 8.97 4.44 -12.29
N ALA A 123 8.45 3.28 -11.89
CA ALA A 123 8.99 1.99 -12.30
C ALA A 123 8.99 1.84 -13.84
N GLU A 124 10.12 1.42 -14.39
CA GLU A 124 10.33 1.31 -15.84
C GLU A 124 9.89 -0.05 -16.39
N SER A 125 9.69 -1.04 -15.51
CA SER A 125 9.27 -2.40 -15.89
C SER A 125 8.30 -3.03 -14.88
N GLU A 126 7.56 -4.06 -15.32
CA GLU A 126 6.64 -4.80 -14.44
C GLU A 126 7.38 -5.57 -13.34
N ASN A 127 8.59 -6.06 -13.62
CA ASN A 127 9.41 -6.72 -12.60
C ASN A 127 9.85 -5.72 -11.52
N GLU A 128 10.34 -4.54 -11.93
CA GLU A 128 10.70 -3.49 -10.98
C GLU A 128 9.49 -3.05 -10.14
N ALA A 129 8.34 -2.77 -10.77
CA ALA A 129 7.13 -2.41 -10.04
C ALA A 129 6.72 -3.48 -9.01
N SER A 130 6.86 -4.76 -9.36
CA SER A 130 6.60 -5.88 -8.45
C SER A 130 7.54 -5.88 -7.24
N GLU A 131 8.83 -5.63 -7.44
CA GLU A 131 9.83 -5.52 -6.37
C GLU A 131 9.59 -4.30 -5.47
N LYS A 132 9.17 -3.16 -6.05
CA LYS A 132 8.82 -1.95 -5.28
C LYS A 132 7.58 -2.18 -4.42
N ILE A 133 6.58 -2.92 -4.91
CA ILE A 133 5.41 -3.33 -4.11
C ILE A 133 5.85 -4.21 -2.92
N ILE A 134 6.75 -5.17 -3.14
CA ILE A 134 7.29 -6.01 -2.05
C ILE A 134 8.03 -5.16 -1.02
N THR A 135 8.82 -4.19 -1.49
CA THR A 135 9.55 -3.26 -0.62
C THR A 135 8.60 -2.41 0.22
N LEU A 136 7.52 -1.87 -0.38
CA LEU A 136 6.46 -1.15 0.32
C LEU A 136 5.76 -2.02 1.36
N ALA A 137 5.41 -3.27 1.00
CA ALA A 137 4.78 -4.22 1.91
C ALA A 137 5.64 -4.52 3.13
N ASN A 138 6.93 -4.78 2.92
CA ASN A 138 7.89 -5.01 4.00
C ASN A 138 8.15 -3.76 4.85
N TRP A 139 8.11 -2.57 4.25
CA TRP A 139 8.28 -1.31 4.98
C TRP A 139 7.08 -0.99 5.86
N ALA A 140 5.86 -1.12 5.32
CA ALA A 140 4.62 -0.81 6.01
C ALA A 140 4.19 -1.91 6.99
N ASP A 141 4.84 -3.07 6.99
CA ASP A 141 4.45 -4.27 7.74
C ASP A 141 3.02 -4.72 7.39
N LEU A 142 2.78 -4.84 6.07
CA LEU A 142 1.49 -5.20 5.50
C LEU A 142 1.63 -6.35 4.52
N GLU A 143 0.57 -7.16 4.41
CA GLU A 143 0.45 -8.12 3.33
C GLU A 143 0.47 -7.42 1.96
N LYS A 144 1.17 -8.03 0.99
CA LYS A 144 1.26 -7.53 -0.39
C LYS A 144 -0.11 -7.13 -0.96
N LYS A 145 -1.15 -7.94 -0.73
CA LYS A 145 -2.51 -7.68 -1.23
C LYS A 145 -3.09 -6.36 -0.69
N LYS A 146 -2.84 -6.03 0.58
CA LYS A 146 -3.28 -4.76 1.19
C LYS A 146 -2.54 -3.58 0.58
N VAL A 147 -1.24 -3.73 0.31
CA VAL A 147 -0.44 -2.71 -0.39
C VAL A 147 -0.95 -2.49 -1.81
N VAL A 148 -1.14 -3.54 -2.59
CA VAL A 148 -1.69 -3.45 -3.96
C VAL A 148 -3.02 -2.69 -3.96
N LEU A 149 -3.93 -3.07 -3.06
CA LEU A 149 -5.23 -2.42 -2.93
C LEU A 149 -5.10 -0.94 -2.53
N GLY A 150 -4.28 -0.64 -1.52
CA GLY A 150 -4.02 0.72 -1.04
C GLY A 150 -3.41 1.62 -2.13
N GLU A 151 -2.44 1.11 -2.88
CA GLU A 151 -1.79 1.86 -3.98
C GLU A 151 -2.75 2.09 -5.14
N TYR A 152 -3.58 1.09 -5.50
CA TYR A 152 -4.61 1.29 -6.50
C TYR A 152 -5.61 2.38 -6.09
N HIS A 153 -6.00 2.41 -4.81
CA HIS A 153 -6.85 3.48 -4.27
C HIS A 153 -6.17 4.84 -4.26
N ARG A 154 -4.88 4.90 -3.90
CA ARG A 154 -4.08 6.13 -3.97
C ARG A 154 -4.12 6.69 -5.38
N LEU A 155 -3.86 5.86 -6.40
CA LEU A 155 -3.89 6.28 -7.80
C LEU A 155 -5.27 6.79 -8.25
N ILE A 156 -6.37 6.14 -7.83
CA ILE A 156 -7.73 6.64 -8.12
C ILE A 156 -7.93 8.06 -7.57
N LYS A 157 -7.38 8.37 -6.39
CA LYS A 157 -7.55 9.69 -5.76
C LYS A 157 -6.57 10.73 -6.27
N SER A 158 -5.31 10.34 -6.53
CA SER A 158 -4.22 11.27 -6.83
C SER A 158 -4.00 11.52 -8.32
N THR A 159 -4.37 10.56 -9.18
CA THR A 159 -4.16 10.71 -10.63
C THR A 159 -5.22 11.64 -11.20
N PRO A 160 -4.85 12.76 -11.84
CA PRO A 160 -5.82 13.59 -12.54
C PRO A 160 -6.28 12.90 -13.83
N ILE A 161 -7.57 13.01 -14.14
CA ILE A 161 -8.10 12.60 -15.45
C ILE A 161 -7.58 13.61 -16.48
N LYS A 162 -6.69 13.15 -17.36
CA LYS A 162 -6.05 13.96 -18.41
C LYS A 162 -6.20 13.27 -19.77
N GLU A 163 -6.03 14.04 -20.83
CA GLU A 163 -5.89 13.49 -22.19
C GLU A 163 -4.65 12.59 -22.29
N ARG A 164 -4.77 11.53 -23.10
CA ARG A 164 -3.70 10.57 -23.32
C ARG A 164 -2.60 11.19 -24.17
N ARG A 165 -1.36 11.00 -23.75
CA ARG A 165 -0.19 11.47 -24.49
C ARG A 165 0.12 10.53 -25.66
N TYR A 166 0.70 11.12 -26.71
CA TYR A 166 1.25 10.40 -27.84
C TYR A 166 2.76 10.26 -27.67
N THR A 167 3.31 9.09 -27.95
CA THR A 167 4.75 8.85 -27.98
C THR A 167 5.20 8.71 -29.44
N ASN A 168 6.40 9.22 -29.74
CA ASN A 168 7.01 9.08 -31.05
C ASN A 168 7.77 7.76 -31.09
N LYS A 169 7.30 6.79 -31.88
CA LYS A 169 8.06 5.57 -32.19
C LYS A 169 8.07 5.44 -33.72
N TYR A 170 9.23 5.65 -34.33
CA TYR A 170 9.51 5.46 -35.77
C TYR A 170 8.40 5.97 -36.71
N SER A 171 8.47 7.27 -37.05
CA SER A 171 7.61 8.01 -38.00
C SER A 171 6.08 7.96 -37.82
N ASN A 172 5.55 7.21 -36.86
CA ASN A 172 4.14 7.19 -36.47
C ASN A 172 3.97 7.55 -34.98
N ARG A 173 2.97 8.37 -34.67
CA ARG A 173 2.58 8.66 -33.28
C ARG A 173 1.77 7.47 -32.76
N VAL A 174 2.31 6.74 -31.78
CA VAL A 174 1.61 5.64 -31.12
C VAL A 174 1.11 6.14 -29.76
N LYS A 175 -0.07 5.70 -29.34
CA LYS A 175 -0.60 6.04 -28.01
C LYS A 175 0.29 5.39 -26.94
N GLU A 176 0.58 6.12 -25.87
CA GLU A 176 1.40 5.63 -24.75
C GLU A 176 0.82 4.34 -24.14
N ASP A 177 1.65 3.35 -23.84
CA ASP A 177 1.24 2.12 -23.16
C ASP A 177 0.86 2.38 -21.69
N VAL A 178 0.05 1.49 -21.10
CA VAL A 178 -0.26 1.61 -19.66
C VAL A 178 1.03 1.45 -18.83
N PRO A 179 1.34 2.38 -17.91
CA PRO A 179 2.54 2.33 -17.09
C PRO A 179 2.70 1.01 -16.32
N PRO A 180 3.94 0.52 -16.14
CA PRO A 180 4.20 -0.79 -15.52
C PRO A 180 3.60 -0.96 -14.12
N ASN A 181 3.62 0.09 -13.29
CA ASN A 181 3.03 0.05 -11.96
C ASN A 181 1.52 -0.26 -12.00
N ILE A 182 0.77 0.40 -12.89
CA ILE A 182 -0.67 0.17 -13.05
C ILE A 182 -0.92 -1.24 -13.58
N ARG A 183 -0.11 -1.72 -14.55
CA ARG A 183 -0.23 -3.07 -15.10
C ARG A 183 -0.07 -4.14 -14.03
N VAL A 184 0.95 -4.00 -13.17
CA VAL A 184 1.18 -4.93 -12.05
C VAL A 184 0.04 -4.87 -11.03
N LEU A 185 -0.40 -3.67 -10.64
CA LEU A 185 -1.53 -3.53 -9.71
C LEU A 185 -2.79 -4.21 -10.24
N LEU A 186 -3.15 -3.97 -11.51
CA LEU A 186 -4.29 -4.62 -12.15
C LEU A 186 -4.11 -6.15 -12.26
N GLY A 187 -2.91 -6.60 -12.60
CA GLY A 187 -2.57 -8.02 -12.66
C GLY A 187 -2.72 -8.72 -11.30
N GLU A 188 -2.30 -8.10 -10.21
CA GLU A 188 -2.45 -8.63 -8.85
C GLU A 188 -3.91 -8.60 -8.35
N LEU A 189 -4.69 -7.58 -8.75
CA LEU A 189 -6.08 -7.41 -8.34
C LEU A 189 -7.02 -8.39 -9.06
N TYR A 190 -6.81 -8.60 -10.37
CA TYR A 190 -7.70 -9.42 -11.19
C TYR A 190 -7.13 -10.79 -11.53
N GLN A 191 -5.83 -11.04 -11.31
CA GLN A 191 -5.18 -12.35 -11.51
C GLN A 191 -5.41 -12.96 -12.91
N GLY A 192 -5.59 -12.12 -13.93
CA GLY A 192 -5.89 -12.54 -15.31
C GLY A 192 -7.37 -12.72 -15.63
N HIS A 193 -8.26 -12.66 -14.65
CA HIS A 193 -9.70 -12.75 -14.86
C HIS A 193 -10.23 -11.55 -15.63
N CYS A 194 -10.86 -11.83 -16.78
CA CYS A 194 -11.56 -10.81 -17.55
C CYS A 194 -12.67 -10.18 -16.72
N GLN A 195 -12.69 -8.84 -16.62
CA GLN A 195 -13.71 -8.15 -15.84
C GLN A 195 -15.13 -8.28 -16.44
N VAL A 196 -15.26 -8.71 -17.69
CA VAL A 196 -16.56 -8.82 -18.39
C VAL A 196 -17.12 -10.24 -18.40
N CYS A 197 -16.26 -11.24 -18.66
CA CYS A 197 -16.70 -12.63 -18.84
C CYS A 197 -16.00 -13.63 -17.92
N ASP A 198 -15.12 -13.18 -17.03
CA ASP A 198 -14.34 -13.99 -16.07
C ASP A 198 -13.39 -15.03 -16.69
N PHE A 199 -13.31 -15.13 -18.02
CA PHE A 199 -12.36 -16.01 -18.69
C PHE A 199 -10.91 -15.61 -18.42
N TRP A 200 -10.06 -16.60 -18.18
CA TRP A 200 -8.62 -16.44 -17.96
C TRP A 200 -7.87 -17.72 -18.35
N PHE A 201 -6.56 -17.59 -18.56
CA PHE A 201 -5.65 -18.71 -18.75
C PHE A 201 -4.21 -18.29 -18.42
N LEU A 202 -3.33 -19.28 -18.24
CA LEU A 202 -1.90 -19.05 -18.05
C LEU A 202 -1.16 -19.11 -19.40
N LYS A 203 -0.22 -18.18 -19.59
CA LYS A 203 0.78 -18.25 -20.65
C LYS A 203 1.79 -19.38 -20.38
N LYS A 204 2.66 -19.66 -21.36
CA LYS A 204 3.76 -20.63 -21.22
C LYS A 204 4.72 -20.33 -20.06
N ASP A 205 4.83 -19.06 -19.67
CA ASP A 205 5.65 -18.60 -18.53
C ASP A 205 4.91 -18.72 -17.18
N ASN A 206 3.77 -19.41 -17.14
CA ASN A 206 2.86 -19.55 -15.99
C ASN A 206 2.32 -18.22 -15.44
N LYS A 207 2.46 -17.10 -16.17
CA LYS A 207 1.82 -15.84 -15.80
C LYS A 207 0.41 -15.76 -16.42
N PRO A 208 -0.57 -15.17 -15.72
CA PRO A 208 -1.89 -14.96 -16.30
C PRO A 208 -1.82 -14.09 -17.55
N TYR A 209 -2.61 -14.45 -18.56
CA TYR A 209 -2.81 -13.61 -19.74
C TYR A 209 -3.97 -12.64 -19.49
N PHE A 210 -3.76 -11.37 -19.83
CA PHE A 210 -4.83 -10.38 -19.95
C PHE A 210 -4.38 -9.21 -20.82
N GLU A 211 -5.35 -8.45 -21.30
CA GLU A 211 -5.17 -7.19 -22.02
C GLU A 211 -5.81 -6.06 -21.21
N ILE A 212 -5.28 -4.85 -21.33
CA ILE A 212 -5.87 -3.66 -20.70
C ILE A 212 -6.44 -2.79 -21.80
N HIS A 213 -7.74 -2.55 -21.72
CA HIS A 213 -8.46 -1.69 -22.64
C HIS A 213 -8.74 -0.34 -21.99
N HIS A 214 -8.56 0.74 -22.75
CA HIS A 214 -8.98 2.09 -22.37
C HIS A 214 -10.42 2.32 -22.81
N ILE A 215 -11.33 2.46 -21.84
CA ILE A 215 -12.77 2.65 -22.12
C ILE A 215 -13.01 3.89 -22.98
N ASN A 216 -12.33 4.99 -22.65
CA ASN A 216 -12.16 6.15 -23.52
C ASN A 216 -10.71 6.21 -24.01
N PRO A 217 -10.46 5.94 -25.30
CA PRO A 217 -9.11 5.84 -25.85
C PRO A 217 -8.41 7.21 -26.01
N ALA A 218 -9.11 8.33 -25.77
CA ALA A 218 -8.56 9.68 -25.72
C ALA A 218 -8.12 10.10 -24.30
N GLN A 219 -8.58 9.39 -23.26
CA GLN A 219 -8.19 9.65 -21.88
C GLN A 219 -6.97 8.82 -21.48
N GLY A 220 -6.16 9.36 -20.57
CA GLY A 220 -4.96 8.73 -20.06
C GLY A 220 -5.23 7.50 -19.18
N HIS A 221 -4.21 7.12 -18.42
CA HIS A 221 -4.18 5.86 -17.64
C HIS A 221 -4.86 5.96 -16.27
N HIS A 222 -5.86 6.84 -16.12
CA HIS A 222 -6.61 6.89 -14.88
C HIS A 222 -7.29 5.53 -14.62
N PRO A 223 -7.21 4.93 -13.42
CA PRO A 223 -7.74 3.58 -13.18
C PRO A 223 -9.21 3.39 -13.58
N ILE A 224 -10.07 4.40 -13.40
CA ILE A 224 -11.48 4.39 -13.84
C ILE A 224 -11.65 4.21 -15.36
N ASN A 225 -10.66 4.63 -16.15
CA ASN A 225 -10.68 4.53 -17.61
C ASN A 225 -10.10 3.21 -18.13
N LEU A 226 -9.66 2.31 -17.26
CA LEU A 226 -9.00 1.06 -17.63
C LEU A 226 -9.87 -0.14 -17.28
N VAL A 227 -9.88 -1.15 -18.15
CA VAL A 227 -10.52 -2.44 -17.89
C VAL A 227 -9.61 -3.59 -18.33
N VAL A 228 -9.46 -4.59 -17.46
CA VAL A 228 -8.73 -5.84 -17.68
C VAL A 228 -9.67 -6.83 -18.37
N VAL A 229 -9.26 -7.32 -19.53
CA VAL A 229 -10.09 -8.14 -20.41
C VAL A 229 -9.29 -9.29 -21.03
N CYS A 230 -9.97 -10.36 -21.43
CA CYS A 230 -9.39 -11.37 -22.32
C CYS A 230 -9.40 -10.85 -23.77
N GLY A 231 -8.60 -11.46 -24.66
CA GLY A 231 -8.50 -11.03 -26.07
C GLY A 231 -9.84 -11.02 -26.82
N ASN A 232 -10.77 -11.92 -26.48
CA ASN A 232 -12.11 -11.92 -27.09
C ASN A 232 -12.96 -10.73 -26.67
N CYS A 233 -12.92 -10.32 -25.40
CA CYS A 233 -13.62 -9.12 -24.95
C CYS A 233 -12.90 -7.86 -25.43
N HIS A 234 -11.57 -7.87 -25.50
CA HIS A 234 -10.83 -6.73 -26.05
C HIS A 234 -11.20 -6.47 -27.52
N ASN A 235 -11.23 -7.50 -28.36
CA ASN A 235 -11.67 -7.36 -29.75
C ASN A 235 -13.13 -6.91 -29.87
N GLN A 236 -14.00 -7.30 -28.95
CA GLN A 236 -15.38 -6.78 -28.92
C GLN A 236 -15.43 -5.30 -28.55
N PHE A 237 -14.57 -4.82 -27.66
CA PHE A 237 -14.45 -3.39 -27.38
C PHE A 237 -13.99 -2.58 -28.61
N GLU A 238 -13.10 -3.13 -29.43
CA GLU A 238 -12.54 -2.44 -30.61
C GLU A 238 -13.49 -2.47 -31.82
N PHE A 239 -14.18 -3.59 -32.06
CA PHE A 239 -14.86 -3.84 -33.34
C PHE A 239 -16.37 -4.04 -33.25
N ALA A 240 -16.93 -4.29 -32.07
CA ALA A 240 -18.38 -4.45 -31.93
C ALA A 240 -19.11 -3.12 -31.77
N ASN A 241 -20.44 -3.14 -31.84
CA ASN A 241 -21.26 -2.02 -31.39
C ASN A 241 -21.27 -1.99 -29.85
N VAL A 242 -20.43 -1.13 -29.26
CA VAL A 242 -20.25 -1.01 -27.81
C VAL A 242 -21.19 0.06 -27.23
N ARG A 243 -21.90 -0.27 -26.15
CA ARG A 243 -22.58 0.70 -25.28
C ARG A 243 -22.13 0.50 -23.84
N ASN A 244 -21.79 1.59 -23.17
CA ASN A 244 -21.25 1.59 -21.80
C ASN A 244 -22.23 2.26 -20.84
N GLU A 245 -22.41 1.67 -19.65
CA GLU A 245 -23.18 2.25 -18.56
C GLU A 245 -22.28 2.46 -17.34
N PHE A 246 -22.37 3.66 -16.75
CA PHE A 246 -21.49 4.10 -15.68
C PHE A 246 -22.27 4.43 -14.40
N THR A 247 -21.61 4.31 -13.25
CA THR A 247 -22.08 4.91 -11.99
C THR A 247 -21.99 6.44 -12.03
N ALA A 248 -22.58 7.11 -11.04
CA ALA A 248 -22.41 8.56 -10.82
C ALA A 248 -20.94 8.99 -10.65
N ASN A 249 -20.07 8.09 -10.20
CA ASN A 249 -18.62 8.32 -10.04
C ASN A 249 -17.81 7.80 -11.24
N SER A 250 -18.44 7.67 -12.41
CA SER A 250 -17.82 7.30 -13.69
C SER A 250 -17.23 5.89 -13.78
N TRP A 251 -17.48 5.00 -12.82
CA TRP A 251 -17.10 3.59 -12.93
C TRP A 251 -17.98 2.84 -13.92
N LEU A 252 -17.37 2.12 -14.86
CA LEU A 252 -18.07 1.23 -15.80
C LEU A 252 -18.71 0.05 -15.05
N THR A 253 -20.02 -0.10 -15.19
CA THR A 253 -20.83 -1.13 -14.52
C THR A 253 -21.40 -2.17 -15.47
N THR A 254 -21.80 -1.73 -16.65
CA THR A 254 -22.32 -2.62 -17.70
C THR A 254 -21.67 -2.24 -19.02
N VAL A 255 -21.28 -3.24 -19.80
CA VAL A 255 -20.93 -3.08 -21.21
C VAL A 255 -21.85 -3.95 -22.06
N SER A 256 -22.37 -3.41 -23.14
CA SER A 256 -23.13 -4.18 -24.13
C SER A 256 -22.35 -4.31 -25.42
N PHE A 257 -22.16 -5.54 -25.89
CA PHE A 257 -21.61 -5.85 -27.21
C PHE A 257 -22.72 -6.32 -28.13
N ASN A 258 -23.00 -5.59 -29.21
CA ASN A 258 -24.09 -5.91 -30.15
C ASN A 258 -25.43 -6.14 -29.44
N ASN A 259 -25.78 -5.24 -28.52
CA ASN A 259 -26.98 -5.28 -27.66
C ASN A 259 -27.05 -6.42 -26.63
N LYS A 260 -25.99 -7.22 -26.46
CA LYS A 260 -25.90 -8.20 -25.38
C LYS A 260 -25.18 -7.58 -24.16
N PRO A 261 -25.86 -7.38 -23.01
CA PRO A 261 -25.28 -6.75 -21.84
C PRO A 261 -24.43 -7.72 -21.01
N TYR A 262 -23.38 -7.18 -20.39
CA TYR A 262 -22.50 -7.87 -19.46
C TYR A 262 -22.19 -6.95 -18.27
N LEU A 263 -22.27 -7.49 -17.06
CA LEU A 263 -21.83 -6.79 -15.86
C LEU A 263 -20.30 -6.75 -15.82
N VAL A 264 -19.76 -5.61 -15.43
CA VAL A 264 -18.31 -5.39 -15.30
C VAL A 264 -17.90 -5.55 -13.84
N ASN A 265 -17.01 -6.49 -13.58
CA ASN A 265 -16.44 -6.77 -12.27
C ASN A 265 -15.44 -5.68 -11.88
N GLN A 266 -15.92 -4.61 -11.23
CA GLN A 266 -15.06 -3.59 -10.65
C GLN A 266 -14.68 -3.94 -9.21
N ILE A 267 -13.39 -4.20 -8.94
CA ILE A 267 -12.92 -4.49 -7.57
C ILE A 267 -13.23 -3.34 -6.60
N PHE A 268 -13.26 -2.11 -7.12
CA PHE A 268 -13.63 -0.92 -6.36
C PHE A 268 -15.06 -0.96 -5.83
N LEU A 269 -16.01 -1.55 -6.55
CA LEU A 269 -17.40 -1.64 -6.12
C LEU A 269 -17.64 -2.81 -5.16
N LYS A 270 -16.76 -3.82 -5.17
CA LYS A 270 -16.90 -5.03 -4.34
C LYS A 270 -16.15 -4.94 -3.01
N THR A 271 -15.11 -4.12 -2.94
CA THR A 271 -14.24 -4.05 -1.77
C THR A 271 -14.71 -2.95 -0.83
N ARG A 272 -14.82 -3.25 0.47
CA ARG A 272 -14.96 -2.21 1.49
C ARG A 272 -13.63 -1.50 1.62
N TRP A 273 -13.58 -0.28 1.12
CA TRP A 273 -12.43 0.60 1.28
C TRP A 273 -12.43 1.12 2.71
N GLU A 274 -11.66 0.48 3.59
CA GLU A 274 -11.42 1.04 4.91
C GLU A 274 -10.53 2.27 4.77
N GLU A 275 -10.97 3.38 5.36
CA GLU A 275 -10.12 4.55 5.49
C GLU A 275 -8.85 4.17 6.26
N SER A 276 -7.72 4.64 5.75
CA SER A 276 -6.44 4.43 6.42
C SER A 276 -6.37 5.33 7.64
N PHE A 277 -6.07 4.75 8.81
CA PHE A 277 -6.03 5.48 10.07
C PHE A 277 -4.71 5.29 10.80
N LYS A 278 -4.24 6.36 11.43
CA LYS A 278 -3.24 6.31 12.48
C LYS A 278 -3.90 5.97 13.81
N GLN A 279 -3.41 4.93 14.47
CA GLN A 279 -3.77 4.62 15.86
C GLN A 279 -2.73 5.24 16.79
N LEU A 280 -3.08 6.34 17.45
CA LEU A 280 -2.24 6.98 18.44
C LEU A 280 -2.51 6.38 19.83
N TYR A 281 -1.46 5.84 20.42
CA TYR A 281 -1.42 5.33 21.78
C TYR A 281 -0.67 6.32 22.68
N ILE A 282 -1.33 6.75 23.76
CA ILE A 282 -0.85 7.73 24.75
C ILE A 282 -0.88 7.05 26.11
#